data_AF-A0AAV0W8L4-F1
#
_entry.id   AF-A0AAV0W8L4-F1
#
_cell.length_a   1.000
_cell.length_b   1.000
_cell.length_c   1.000
_cell.angle_alpha   90.00
_cell.angle_beta   90.00
_cell.angle_gamma   90.00
#
_symmetry.space_group_name_H-M   'P 1'
#
loop_
_entity.id
_entity.type
_entity.pdbx_description
1 polymer ?
#
loop_
_entity_poly.entity_id
_entity_poly.type
_entity_poly.pdbx_seq_one_letter_code
_entity_poly.pdbx_strand_id
1 'polypeptide(L)'
;MESISNNYNTTRKMHLYSGSDITIGMAMSFLGNAVDEIPGFGASLHFHMYYDITKGYTVKVFYFDRWDNEKGEEIQIPICGNPCKFEDFKKLLTNNFSERWEDLCQIE
;
A
#
# COMPACT_ATOMS: atom_id res chain seq x y z
N MET A 1 -5.34 -32.23 -20.62
CA MET A 1 -3.89 -32.12 -20.36
C MET A 1 -3.32 -31.30 -21.51
N GLU A 2 -3.40 -29.98 -21.38
CA GLU A 2 -2.85 -29.05 -22.37
C GLU A 2 -1.60 -28.44 -21.78
N SER A 3 -0.46 -28.79 -22.34
CA SER A 3 0.85 -28.24 -21.99
C SER A 3 0.96 -26.84 -22.59
N ILE A 4 0.60 -25.81 -21.81
CA ILE A 4 0.88 -24.42 -22.15
C ILE A 4 2.33 -24.13 -21.77
N SER A 5 3.14 -23.75 -22.75
CA SER A 5 4.53 -23.37 -22.57
C SER A 5 4.64 -22.18 -21.59
N ASN A 6 5.17 -22.42 -20.39
CA ASN A 6 5.42 -21.40 -19.38
C ASN A 6 6.60 -20.51 -19.80
N ASN A 7 6.31 -19.45 -20.55
CA ASN A 7 7.24 -18.35 -20.75
C ASN A 7 6.53 -17.01 -20.53
N TYR A 8 5.90 -16.88 -19.37
CA TYR A 8 5.30 -15.61 -18.95
C TYR A 8 6.29 -14.89 -18.03
N ASN A 9 6.90 -13.81 -18.51
CA ASN A 9 7.36 -12.73 -17.64
C ASN A 9 6.10 -12.08 -17.02
N THR A 10 5.55 -12.71 -15.97
CA THR A 10 4.24 -12.39 -15.35
C THR A 10 4.26 -11.14 -14.48
N THR A 11 4.78 -10.01 -14.97
CA THR A 11 4.68 -8.76 -14.21
C THR A 11 3.21 -8.37 -14.09
N ARG A 12 2.61 -8.56 -12.91
CA ARG A 12 1.21 -8.21 -12.63
C ARG A 12 1.09 -6.68 -12.61
N LYS A 13 0.05 -6.16 -13.27
CA LYS A 13 -0.25 -4.72 -13.27
C LYS A 13 -1.03 -4.25 -12.03
N MET A 14 -1.67 -5.19 -11.32
CA MET A 14 -2.53 -4.90 -10.18
C MET A 14 -2.56 -6.11 -9.24
N HIS A 15 -2.61 -5.82 -7.95
CA HIS A 15 -2.85 -6.77 -6.88
C HIS A 15 -4.07 -6.28 -6.08
N LEU A 16 -5.01 -7.18 -5.83
CA LEU A 16 -6.22 -6.89 -5.05
C LEU A 16 -6.22 -7.75 -3.79
N TYR A 17 -6.33 -7.09 -2.65
CA TYR A 17 -6.40 -7.72 -1.34
C TYR A 17 -7.72 -7.34 -0.69
N SER A 18 -8.51 -8.35 -0.32
CA SER A 18 -9.72 -8.14 0.47
C SER A 18 -9.36 -8.21 1.95
N GLY A 19 -9.84 -7.25 2.73
CA GLY A 19 -9.60 -7.14 4.15
C GLY A 19 -10.81 -6.54 4.86
N SER A 20 -10.62 -6.07 6.08
CA SER A 20 -11.65 -5.36 6.84
C SER A 20 -11.28 -3.90 7.09
N ASP A 21 -12.21 -3.14 7.67
CA ASP A 21 -12.01 -1.82 8.25
C ASP A 21 -10.67 -1.67 9.01
N ILE A 22 -10.33 -2.62 9.88
CA ILE A 22 -9.10 -2.61 10.67
C ILE A 22 -7.85 -2.70 9.80
N THR A 23 -7.93 -3.40 8.66
CA THR A 23 -6.82 -3.50 7.70
C THR A 23 -6.50 -2.13 7.11
N ILE A 24 -7.53 -1.39 6.71
CA ILE A 24 -7.40 -0.03 6.19
C ILE A 24 -6.91 0.91 7.29
N GLY A 25 -7.52 0.86 8.48
CA GLY A 25 -7.15 1.71 9.61
C GLY A 25 -5.69 1.54 10.05
N MET A 26 -5.21 0.29 10.16
CA MET A 26 -3.81 0.01 10.50
C MET A 26 -2.85 0.46 9.40
N ALA A 27 -3.18 0.22 8.12
CA ALA A 27 -2.34 0.66 7.00
C ALA A 27 -2.25 2.19 6.92
N MET A 28 -3.37 2.89 7.08
CA MET A 28 -3.44 4.35 7.13
C MET A 28 -2.60 4.91 8.29
N SER A 29 -2.78 4.35 9.49
CA SER A 29 -2.03 4.74 10.69
C SER A 29 -0.53 4.55 10.49
N PHE A 30 -0.10 3.42 9.92
CA PHE A 30 1.30 3.16 9.57
C PHE A 30 1.87 4.20 8.59
N LEU A 31 1.06 4.64 7.62
CA LEU A 31 1.45 5.69 6.68
C LEU A 31 1.46 7.10 7.29
N GLY A 32 1.15 7.23 8.59
CA GLY A 32 1.11 8.49 9.31
C GLY A 32 -0.21 9.26 9.14
N ASN A 33 -1.28 8.60 8.69
CA ASN A 33 -2.60 9.20 8.53
C ASN A 33 -3.57 8.46 9.47
N ALA A 34 -3.93 9.09 10.59
CA ALA A 34 -5.00 8.56 11.42
C ALA A 34 -6.32 8.63 10.63
N VAL A 35 -7.11 7.57 10.71
CA VAL A 35 -8.49 7.61 10.19
C VAL A 35 -9.37 8.11 11.32
N ASP A 36 -10.00 9.28 11.12
CA ASP A 36 -10.85 9.92 12.13
C ASP A 36 -12.21 9.20 12.28
N GLU A 37 -12.61 8.44 11.25
CA GLU A 37 -13.87 7.71 11.19
C GLU A 37 -13.65 6.24 10.79
N ILE A 38 -14.59 5.37 11.14
CA ILE A 38 -14.54 3.97 10.69
C ILE A 38 -14.76 3.94 9.17
N PRO A 39 -13.90 3.25 8.38
CA PRO A 39 -14.07 3.15 6.93
C PRO A 39 -15.47 2.64 6.56
N GLY A 40 -16.12 3.33 5.62
CA GLY A 40 -17.43 2.94 5.11
C GLY A 40 -17.37 1.63 4.31
N PHE A 41 -18.53 1.04 4.04
CA PHE A 41 -18.60 -0.15 3.18
C PHE A 41 -18.01 0.12 1.80
N GLY A 42 -17.17 -0.79 1.34
CA GLY A 42 -16.45 -0.67 0.07
C GLY A 42 -15.33 0.36 0.07
N ALA A 43 -14.91 0.86 1.24
CA ALA A 43 -13.70 1.64 1.36
C ALA A 43 -12.49 0.86 0.83
N SER A 44 -11.53 1.58 0.26
CA SER A 44 -10.33 0.98 -0.33
C SER A 44 -9.11 1.89 -0.19
N LEU A 45 -7.94 1.26 -0.14
CA LEU A 45 -6.64 1.92 -0.11
C LEU A 45 -5.84 1.49 -1.34
N HIS A 46 -5.52 2.46 -2.20
CA HIS A 46 -4.93 2.20 -3.51
C HIS A 46 -3.47 2.65 -3.53
N PHE A 47 -2.55 1.71 -3.65
CA PHE A 47 -1.13 1.99 -3.84
C PHE A 47 -0.81 2.02 -5.33
N HIS A 48 -0.47 3.20 -5.84
CA HIS A 48 -0.14 3.40 -7.25
C HIS A 48 1.37 3.62 -7.40
N MET A 49 1.98 2.86 -8.32
CA MET A 49 3.37 3.05 -8.71
C MET A 49 3.43 3.75 -10.06
N TYR A 50 4.08 4.91 -10.09
CA TYR A 50 4.29 5.70 -11.30
C TYR A 50 5.75 5.67 -11.69
N TYR A 51 6.03 5.64 -12.99
CA TYR A 51 7.37 5.79 -13.53
C TYR A 51 7.46 7.08 -14.34
N ASP A 52 8.47 7.89 -14.05
CA ASP A 52 8.82 9.07 -14.80
C ASP A 52 10.33 9.05 -15.12
N ILE A 53 10.70 9.50 -16.32
CA ILE A 53 12.10 9.46 -16.79
C ILE A 53 13.02 10.32 -15.92
N THR A 54 12.52 11.42 -15.36
CA THR A 54 13.30 12.37 -14.54
C THR A 54 13.31 12.00 -13.07
N LYS A 55 12.23 11.40 -12.56
CA LYS A 55 12.03 11.10 -11.12
C LYS A 55 12.19 9.64 -10.75
N GLY A 56 12.21 8.74 -11.72
CA GLY A 56 12.19 7.29 -11.51
C GLY A 56 10.84 6.79 -11.01
N TYR A 57 10.85 5.67 -10.27
CA TYR A 57 9.64 5.10 -9.67
C TYR A 57 9.21 5.88 -8.43
N THR A 58 7.93 6.26 -8.39
CA THR A 58 7.29 6.95 -7.27
C THR A 58 6.03 6.23 -6.84
N VAL A 59 5.70 6.35 -5.56
CA VAL A 59 4.52 5.76 -4.94
C VAL A 59 3.58 6.89 -4.56
N LYS A 60 2.30 6.75 -4.91
CA LYS A 60 1.20 7.58 -4.42
C LYS A 60 0.15 6.66 -3.84
N VAL A 61 -0.52 7.11 -2.77
CA VAL A 61 -1.56 6.33 -2.13
C VAL A 61 -2.85 7.14 -2.12
N PHE A 62 -3.95 6.50 -2.49
CA PHE A 62 -5.26 7.11 -2.53
C PHE A 62 -6.21 6.36 -1.60
N TYR A 63 -6.94 7.09 -0.78
CA TYR A 63 -7.96 6.56 0.11
C TYR A 63 -9.36 6.87 -0.44
N PHE A 64 -10.19 5.84 -0.51
CA PHE A 64 -11.61 5.93 -0.80
C PHE A 64 -12.36 5.49 0.45
N ASP A 65 -13.14 6.41 1.05
CA ASP A 65 -13.80 6.20 2.33
C ASP A 65 -15.06 5.33 2.25
N ARG A 66 -15.62 5.14 1.06
CA ARG A 66 -16.85 4.38 0.79
C ARG A 66 -16.97 4.03 -0.69
N TRP A 67 -17.88 3.09 -1.01
CA TRP A 67 -18.11 2.59 -2.36
C TRP A 67 -18.59 3.63 -3.39
N ASP A 68 -19.25 4.72 -2.96
CA ASP A 68 -19.83 5.76 -3.83
C ASP A 68 -18.97 7.04 -3.91
N ASN A 69 -17.78 7.05 -3.29
CA ASN A 69 -16.81 8.12 -3.48
C ASN A 69 -15.92 7.83 -4.70
N GLU A 70 -16.12 8.55 -5.79
CA GLU A 70 -15.30 8.39 -7.00
C GLU A 70 -14.01 9.24 -7.01
N LYS A 71 -13.92 10.25 -6.14
CA LYS A 71 -12.83 11.24 -6.21
C LYS A 71 -11.56 10.71 -5.56
N GLY A 72 -11.67 10.01 -4.43
CA GLY A 72 -10.54 9.53 -3.63
C GLY A 72 -9.63 10.67 -3.15
N GLU A 73 -8.98 10.48 -2.02
CA GLU A 73 -8.05 11.49 -1.47
C GLU A 73 -6.62 10.97 -1.55
N GLU A 74 -5.72 11.72 -2.18
CA GLU A 74 -4.28 11.40 -2.14
C GLU A 74 -3.78 11.65 -0.72
N ILE A 75 -3.40 10.58 -0.03
CA ILE A 75 -2.84 10.68 1.31
C ILE A 75 -1.36 11.03 1.22
N GLN A 76 -0.92 11.94 2.09
CA GLN A 76 0.50 12.23 2.23
C GLN A 76 1.15 11.11 3.03
N ILE A 77 2.39 10.76 2.74
CA ILE A 77 3.18 9.85 3.56
C ILE A 77 4.24 10.74 4.21
N PRO A 78 4.02 11.33 5.40
CA PRO A 78 4.86 12.40 5.93
C PRO A 78 6.33 11.98 6.13
N ILE A 79 6.53 10.70 6.43
CA ILE A 79 7.82 10.04 6.59
C ILE A 79 8.49 9.66 5.26
N CYS A 80 7.81 9.91 4.14
CA CYS A 80 8.36 9.78 2.78
C CYS A 80 8.51 11.16 2.12
N GLY A 81 9.51 11.33 1.26
CA GLY A 81 9.71 12.59 0.54
C GLY A 81 8.53 12.97 -0.37
N ASN A 82 8.57 14.17 -0.95
CA ASN A 82 7.58 14.63 -1.94
C ASN A 82 8.25 14.88 -3.31
N PRO A 83 8.06 14.02 -4.33
CA PRO A 83 7.24 12.80 -4.34
C PRO A 83 7.90 11.64 -3.60
N CYS A 84 7.09 10.69 -3.11
CA CYS A 84 7.59 9.52 -2.40
C CYS A 84 8.26 8.56 -3.39
N LYS A 85 9.60 8.51 -3.40
CA LYS A 85 10.35 7.59 -4.27
C LYS A 85 10.19 6.16 -3.78
N PHE A 86 10.14 5.21 -4.72
CA PHE A 86 9.97 3.79 -4.39
C PHE A 86 11.05 3.27 -3.43
N GLU A 87 12.32 3.67 -3.62
CA GLU A 87 13.40 3.26 -2.73
C GLU A 87 13.25 3.79 -1.31
N ASP A 88 12.72 5.01 -1.15
CA ASP A 88 12.52 5.60 0.17
C ASP A 88 11.30 4.96 0.86
N PHE A 89 10.25 4.66 0.10
CA PHE A 89 9.12 3.85 0.58
C PHE A 89 9.57 2.45 1.02
N LYS A 90 10.44 1.80 0.26
CA LYS A 90 10.99 0.48 0.60
C LYS A 90 11.84 0.52 1.88
N LYS A 91 12.67 1.55 2.05
CA LYS A 91 13.44 1.76 3.30
C LYS A 91 12.50 1.95 4.49
N LEU A 92 11.44 2.75 4.32
CA LEU A 92 10.42 2.96 5.35
C LEU A 92 9.79 1.63 5.79
N LEU A 93 9.41 0.76 4.85
CA LEU A 93 8.91 -0.58 5.17
C LEU A 93 9.98 -1.43 5.88
N THR A 94 11.19 -1.46 5.33
CA THR A 94 12.27 -2.32 5.85
C THR A 94 12.68 -1.90 7.27
N ASN A 95 12.71 -0.61 7.57
CA ASN A 95 13.11 -0.09 8.88
C ASN A 95 12.05 -0.34 9.96
N ASN A 96 10.76 -0.41 9.60
CA ASN A 96 9.68 -0.65 10.56
C ASN A 96 9.32 -2.14 10.70
N PHE A 97 9.68 -2.96 9.70
CA PHE A 97 9.40 -4.40 9.67
C PHE A 97 10.70 -5.24 9.55
N SER A 98 11.82 -4.74 10.09
CA SER A 98 13.13 -5.39 9.98
C SER A 98 13.23 -6.68 10.79
N GLU A 99 12.50 -6.76 11.90
CA GLU A 99 12.46 -7.93 12.76
C GLU A 99 11.35 -8.88 12.31
N ARG A 100 11.58 -10.18 12.51
CA ARG A 100 10.57 -11.16 12.19
C ARG A 100 9.41 -11.02 13.17
N TRP A 101 8.21 -10.89 12.62
CA TRP A 101 6.99 -10.80 13.42
C TRP A 101 6.84 -11.97 14.42
N GLU A 102 7.29 -13.17 14.06
CA GLU A 102 7.24 -14.34 14.95
C GLU A 102 8.13 -14.19 16.19
N ASP A 103 9.25 -13.48 16.09
CA ASP A 103 10.16 -13.27 17.22
C ASP A 103 9.57 -12.23 18.20
N LEU A 104 8.88 -11.21 17.66
CA LEU A 104 8.21 -10.17 18.45
C LEU A 104 6.95 -10.66 19.19
N CYS A 105 6.29 -11.69 18.68
CA CYS A 105 5.04 -12.21 19.24
C CYS A 105 5.24 -13.41 20.17
N GLN A 106 6.48 -13.72 20.55
CA GLN A 106 6.72 -14.72 21.58
C GLN A 106 6.22 -14.18 22.91
N ILE A 107 5.24 -14.86 23.49
CA ILE A 107 4.74 -14.59 24.83
C ILE A 107 5.87 -14.97 25.80
N GLU A 108 6.30 -14.03 26.64
CA GLU A 108 7.08 -14.37 27.85
C GLU A 108 6.26 -15.25 28.81
#